data_AF-A0A974S8L6-F1
#
_entry.id   AF-A0A974S8L6-F1
#
_cell.length_a   1.000
_cell.length_b   1.000
_cell.length_c   1.000
_cell.angle_alpha   90.00
_cell.angle_beta   90.00
_cell.angle_gamma   90.00
#
_symmetry.space_group_name_H-M   'P 1'
#
loop_
_entity.id
_entity.type
_entity.pdbx_description
1 polymer ?
#
loop_
_entity_poly.entity_id
_entity_poly.type
_entity_poly.pdbx_seq_one_letter_code
_entity_poly.pdbx_strand_id
1 'polypeptide(L)'
;MARLIRLTAGHVVEEEDRLGEILVSIDLTILAAAPLDYDAYSRQVRAEYAHVPDDAWRVGRAKVMQHFLDAPVIYPDPALRALFEDVARANIAREIASLA
;
A
#
# COMPACT_ATOMS: atom_id res chain seq x y z
N MET A 1 -2.74 -15.42 5.03
CA MET A 1 -2.35 -13.99 5.12
C MET A 1 -3.04 -13.37 6.32
N ALA A 2 -2.74 -13.98 7.47
CA ALA A 2 -3.52 -14.00 8.71
C ALA A 2 -2.51 -14.11 9.88
N ARG A 3 -1.49 -13.26 9.85
CA ARG A 3 -0.44 -13.16 10.87
C ARG A 3 -0.52 -11.77 11.50
N LEU A 4 -1.73 -11.32 11.83
CA LEU A 4 -2.31 -11.64 13.12
C LEU A 4 -3.67 -12.35 13.06
N ILE A 5 -3.69 -13.68 12.93
CA ILE A 5 -4.64 -14.46 13.73
C ILE A 5 -3.95 -15.03 14.98
N ARG A 6 -2.61 -14.95 15.08
CA ARG A 6 -1.86 -15.62 16.16
C ARG A 6 -0.70 -14.84 16.81
N LEU A 7 -0.78 -13.52 16.85
CA LEU A 7 0.11 -12.69 17.70
C LEU A 7 -0.68 -11.80 18.69
N THR A 8 -2.00 -11.94 18.76
CA THR A 8 -2.89 -11.34 19.76
C THR A 8 -2.97 -12.22 21.01
N ALA A 9 -1.84 -12.49 21.66
CA ALA A 9 -1.85 -13.15 22.97
C ALA A 9 -0.78 -12.65 23.96
N GLY A 10 -0.06 -11.57 23.64
CA GLY A 10 0.98 -10.99 24.51
C GLY A 10 2.35 -11.22 23.87
N HIS A 11 3.12 -10.20 23.54
CA HIS A 11 3.58 -9.22 24.50
C HIS A 11 3.81 -7.87 23.83
N VAL A 12 3.63 -6.83 24.64
CA VAL A 12 3.93 -5.40 24.49
C VAL A 12 4.96 -5.08 23.40
N VAL A 13 4.55 -4.22 22.46
CA VAL A 13 5.44 -3.59 21.48
C VAL A 13 6.01 -2.34 22.15
N GLU A 14 7.30 -2.37 22.51
CA GLU A 14 7.98 -1.21 23.11
C GLU A 14 8.26 -0.11 22.05
N GLU A 15 8.57 1.11 22.51
CA GLU A 15 9.13 2.14 21.62
C GLU A 15 10.30 1.54 20.83
N GLU A 16 10.38 1.84 19.52
CA GLU A 16 11.38 1.28 18.59
C GLU A 16 11.10 -0.16 18.09
N ASP A 17 9.84 -0.49 17.76
CA ASP A 17 9.50 -1.72 17.02
C ASP A 17 9.97 -1.69 15.57
N ARG A 18 11.28 -1.78 15.42
CA ARG A 18 11.95 -1.79 14.14
C ARG A 18 11.50 -2.95 13.26
N LEU A 19 11.16 -4.09 13.86
CA LEU A 19 10.67 -5.25 13.11
C LEU A 19 9.28 -4.98 12.54
N GLY A 20 8.41 -4.30 13.29
CA GLY A 20 7.13 -3.81 12.82
C GLY A 20 7.27 -2.82 11.66
N GLU A 21 8.17 -1.84 11.77
CA GLU A 21 8.45 -0.87 10.70
C GLU A 21 8.89 -1.55 9.40
N ILE A 22 9.84 -2.50 9.50
CA ILE A 22 10.34 -3.26 8.36
C ILE A 22 9.23 -4.11 7.75
N LEU A 23 8.42 -4.80 8.57
CA LEU A 23 7.34 -5.65 8.09
C LEU A 23 6.30 -4.85 7.31
N VAL A 24 5.84 -3.72 7.87
CA VAL A 24 4.90 -2.81 7.19
C VAL A 24 5.49 -2.31 5.88
N SER A 25 6.76 -1.87 5.90
CA SER A 25 7.42 -1.39 4.69
C SER A 25 7.54 -2.48 3.62
N ILE A 26 7.83 -3.74 4.00
CA ILE A 26 7.90 -4.88 3.07
C ILE A 26 6.52 -5.15 2.46
N ASP A 27 5.47 -5.18 3.27
CA ASP A 27 4.09 -5.43 2.80
C ASP A 27 3.64 -4.37 1.78
N LEU A 28 4.15 -3.14 1.89
CA LEU A 28 3.80 -2.03 1.01
C LEU A 28 4.70 -1.91 -0.23
N THR A 29 5.75 -2.72 -0.38
CA THR A 29 6.72 -2.61 -1.50
C THR A 29 6.09 -2.70 -2.89
N ILE A 30 4.94 -3.38 -3.02
CA ILE A 30 4.20 -3.44 -4.29
C ILE A 30 3.87 -2.05 -4.83
N LEU A 31 3.67 -1.05 -3.95
CA LEU A 31 3.39 0.33 -4.36
C LEU A 31 4.56 0.94 -5.14
N ALA A 32 5.80 0.53 -4.82
CA ALA A 32 7.02 0.96 -5.50
C ALA A 32 7.52 -0.01 -6.58
N ALA A 33 6.68 -0.94 -7.04
CA ALA A 33 7.03 -1.78 -8.18
C ALA A 33 7.31 -0.93 -9.44
N ALA A 34 8.01 -1.52 -10.42
CA ALA A 34 8.20 -0.86 -11.70
C ALA A 34 6.84 -0.46 -12.30
N PRO A 35 6.73 0.70 -12.98
CA PRO A 35 5.43 1.24 -13.42
C PRO A 35 4.52 0.23 -14.13
N LEU A 36 5.08 -0.57 -15.04
CA LEU A 36 4.33 -1.58 -15.79
C LEU A 36 3.81 -2.72 -14.91
N ASP A 37 4.61 -3.14 -13.92
CA ASP A 37 4.24 -4.18 -12.96
C ASP A 37 3.17 -3.67 -12.01
N TYR A 38 3.29 -2.42 -11.55
CA TYR A 38 2.28 -1.75 -10.72
C TYR A 38 0.94 -1.64 -11.46
N ASP A 39 0.94 -1.21 -12.72
CA ASP A 39 -0.28 -1.10 -13.51
C ASP A 39 -0.91 -2.49 -13.75
N ALA A 40 -0.09 -3.53 -13.94
CA ALA A 40 -0.58 -4.92 -14.03
C ALA A 40 -1.19 -5.41 -12.71
N TYR A 41 -0.57 -5.06 -11.58
CA TYR A 41 -1.10 -5.34 -10.25
C TYR A 41 -2.44 -4.63 -10.02
N SER A 42 -2.55 -3.33 -10.31
CA SER A 42 -3.80 -2.57 -10.15
C SER A 42 -4.93 -3.15 -11.01
N ARG A 43 -4.64 -3.60 -12.24
CA ARG A 43 -5.63 -4.30 -13.09
C ARG A 43 -6.08 -5.64 -12.50
N GLN A 44 -5.17 -6.42 -11.92
CA GLN A 44 -5.53 -7.67 -11.24
C GLN A 44 -6.44 -7.40 -10.03
N VAL A 45 -6.09 -6.39 -9.24
CA VAL A 45 -6.91 -5.92 -8.12
C VAL A 45 -8.29 -5.46 -8.62
N ARG A 46 -8.41 -4.72 -9.73
CA ARG A 46 -9.71 -4.39 -10.34
C ARG A 46 -10.50 -5.65 -10.71
N ALA A 47 -9.85 -6.68 -11.24
CA ALA A 47 -10.49 -7.92 -11.65
C ALA A 47 -11.02 -8.74 -10.46
N GLU A 48 -10.29 -8.79 -9.34
CA GLU A 48 -10.75 -9.45 -8.11
C GLU A 48 -12.04 -8.82 -7.57
N TYR A 49 -12.17 -7.50 -7.71
CA TYR A 49 -13.35 -6.74 -7.31
C TYR A 49 -14.31 -6.48 -8.47
N ALA A 50 -14.30 -7.30 -9.53
CA ALA A 50 -15.20 -7.16 -10.69
C ALA A 50 -16.69 -7.13 -10.30
N HIS A 51 -17.05 -7.73 -9.16
CA HIS A 51 -18.40 -7.72 -8.61
C HIS A 51 -18.83 -6.37 -8.01
N VAL A 52 -17.88 -5.45 -7.76
CA VAL A 52 -18.16 -4.09 -7.29
C VAL A 52 -18.47 -3.19 -8.51
N PRO A 53 -19.58 -2.42 -8.48
CA PRO A 53 -19.91 -1.46 -9.54
C PRO A 53 -18.78 -0.47 -9.79
N ASP A 54 -18.55 -0.14 -11.07
CA ASP A 54 -17.42 0.68 -11.51
C ASP A 54 -17.29 2.02 -10.75
N ASP A 55 -18.38 2.74 -10.55
CA ASP A 55 -18.35 4.05 -9.86
C ASP A 55 -17.97 3.90 -8.39
N ALA A 56 -18.50 2.87 -7.71
CA ALA A 56 -18.16 2.57 -6.33
C ALA A 56 -16.69 2.11 -6.22
N TRP A 57 -16.20 1.33 -7.19
CA TRP A 57 -14.81 0.91 -7.28
C TRP A 57 -13.88 2.11 -7.42
N ARG A 58 -14.11 2.99 -8.40
CA ARG A 58 -13.26 4.17 -8.65
C ARG A 58 -13.17 5.04 -7.39
N VAL A 59 -14.31 5.37 -6.79
CA VAL A 59 -14.35 6.19 -5.56
C VAL A 59 -13.65 5.50 -4.39
N GLY A 60 -13.91 4.21 -4.18
CA GLY A 60 -13.30 3.44 -3.09
C GLY A 60 -11.78 3.31 -3.25
N ARG A 61 -11.34 2.93 -4.45
CA ARG A 61 -9.93 2.75 -4.77
C ARG A 61 -9.17 4.06 -4.68
N ALA A 62 -9.70 5.15 -5.23
CA ALA A 62 -9.09 6.47 -5.13
C ALA A 62 -8.93 6.92 -3.67
N LYS A 63 -9.93 6.67 -2.80
CA LYS A 63 -9.83 6.97 -1.37
C LYS A 63 -8.71 6.20 -0.67
N VAL A 64 -8.57 4.91 -0.95
CA VAL A 64 -7.48 4.09 -0.37
C VAL A 64 -6.12 4.59 -0.84
N MET A 65 -5.99 4.90 -2.12
CA MET A 65 -4.76 5.44 -2.71
C MET A 65 -4.42 6.83 -2.15
N GLN A 66 -5.42 7.71 -2.01
CA GLN A 66 -5.24 9.04 -1.43
C GLN A 66 -4.78 8.97 0.03
N HIS A 67 -5.29 8.01 0.81
CA HIS A 67 -4.84 7.80 2.19
C HIS A 67 -3.33 7.55 2.29
N PHE A 68 -2.74 6.79 1.34
CA PHE A 68 -1.29 6.61 1.28
C PHE A 68 -0.54 7.89 0.87
N LEU A 69 -1.09 8.68 -0.06
CA LEU A 69 -0.47 9.96 -0.44
C LEU A 69 -0.48 10.98 0.69
N ASP A 70 -1.55 11.00 1.49
CA ASP A 70 -1.72 11.93 2.60
C ASP A 70 -0.87 11.54 3.83
N ALA A 71 -0.39 10.29 3.88
CA ALA A 71 0.51 9.85 4.94
C ALA A 71 1.84 10.63 4.87
N PRO A 72 2.41 11.10 6.00
CA PRO A 72 3.71 11.75 6.01
C PRO A 72 4.83 10.86 5.42
N VAL A 73 4.71 9.55 5.65
CA VAL A 73 5.63 8.52 5.16
C VAL A 73 4.82 7.27 4.83
N ILE A 74 5.03 6.68 3.65
CA ILE A 74 4.39 5.41 3.26
C ILE A 74 5.18 4.23 3.86
N TYR A 75 6.51 4.35 3.88
CA TYR A 75 7.42 3.35 4.43
C TYR A 75 7.98 3.82 5.79
N PRO A 76 7.57 3.21 6.91
CA PRO A 76 8.10 3.56 8.23
C PRO A 76 9.61 3.33 8.36
N ASP A 77 10.12 2.20 7.85
CA ASP A 77 11.57 1.92 7.81
C ASP A 77 12.31 2.95 6.92
N PRO A 78 13.29 3.70 7.44
CA PRO A 78 14.02 4.72 6.68
C PRO A 78 14.81 4.22 5.46
N ALA A 79 15.33 3.00 5.50
CA ALA A 79 16.10 2.45 4.39
C ALA A 79 15.16 2.10 3.22
N LEU A 80 14.03 1.47 3.51
CA LEU A 80 13.00 1.16 2.51
C LEU A 80 12.31 2.43 2.01
N ARG A 81 12.10 3.43 2.88
CA ARG A 81 11.62 4.76 2.48
C ARG A 81 12.51 5.41 1.44
N ALA A 82 13.82 5.46 1.68
CA ALA A 82 14.78 6.04 0.76
C ALA A 82 14.79 5.33 -0.62
N LEU A 83 14.44 4.04 -0.66
CA LEU A 83 14.39 3.26 -1.89
C LEU A 83 13.06 3.39 -2.63
N PHE A 84 11.93 3.53 -1.92
CA PHE A 84 10.61 3.23 -2.47
C PHE A 84 9.60 4.37 -2.40
N GLU A 85 9.77 5.37 -1.52
CA GLU A 85 8.76 6.40 -1.26
C GLU A 85 8.39 7.19 -2.53
N ASP A 86 9.39 7.66 -3.28
CA ASP A 86 9.17 8.48 -4.48
C ASP A 86 8.47 7.69 -5.59
N VAL A 87 8.90 6.45 -5.82
CA VAL A 87 8.30 5.55 -6.83
C VAL A 87 6.87 5.20 -6.45
N ALA A 88 6.62 4.91 -5.17
CA ALA A 88 5.28 4.63 -4.67
C ALA A 88 4.34 5.82 -4.87
N ARG A 89 4.75 7.02 -4.47
CA ARG A 89 3.94 8.23 -4.65
C ARG A 89 3.64 8.51 -6.12
N ALA A 90 4.62 8.33 -7.01
CA ALA A 90 4.42 8.50 -8.45
C ALA A 90 3.42 7.48 -9.03
N ASN A 91 3.53 6.21 -8.64
CA ASN A 91 2.62 5.16 -9.07
C ASN A 91 1.19 5.40 -8.55
N ILE A 92 1.04 5.74 -7.28
CA ILE A 92 -0.26 6.01 -6.66
C ILE A 92 -0.93 7.22 -7.33
N ALA A 93 -0.19 8.30 -7.56
CA ALA A 93 -0.71 9.48 -8.25
C ALA A 93 -1.17 9.16 -9.68
N ARG A 94 -0.41 8.34 -10.42
CA ARG A 94 -0.80 7.86 -11.76
C ARG A 94 -2.07 7.02 -11.71
N GLU A 95 -2.20 6.13 -10.72
CA GLU A 95 -3.41 5.33 -10.55
C GLU A 95 -4.62 6.22 -10.27
N ILE A 96 -4.54 7.14 -9.31
CA ILE A 96 -5.64 8.08 -9.02
C ILE A 96 -6.06 8.85 -10.28
N ALA A 97 -5.09 9.37 -11.06
CA ALA A 97 -5.39 10.09 -12.29
C ALA A 97 -6.09 9.23 -13.36
N SER A 98 -5.86 7.92 -13.36
CA SER A 98 -6.53 6.97 -14.27
C SER A 98 -7.91 6.52 -13.81
N LEU A 99 -8.28 6.81 -12.55
CA LEU A 99 -9.60 6.51 -11.97
C LEU A 99 -10.58 7.67 -12.12
N ALA A 100 -10.12 8.83 -12.60
CA ALA A 100 -10.90 10.04 -12.83
C ALA A 100 -11.78 9.97 -14.09
#